data_AF-A0A2D5XXR0-F1
#
_entry.id   AF-A0A2D5XXR0-F1
#
_cell.length_a   1.000
_cell.length_b   1.000
_cell.length_c   1.000
_cell.angle_alpha   90.00
_cell.angle_beta   90.00
_cell.angle_gamma   90.00
#
_symmetry.space_group_name_H-M   'P 1'
#
loop_
_entity.id
_entity.type
_entity.pdbx_description
1 polymer ?
#
loop_
_entity_poly.entity_id
_entity_poly.type
_entity_poly.pdbx_seq_one_letter_code
_entity_poly.pdbx_strand_id
1 'polypeptide(L)'
;MASSAGSRRLVAWFKKSVREGYPINRCVEVLLDNGYDPVMVREAVELYHGVRPRKEKAEKKKTGKSKKMPAKKSTGKKGSSMSGTSALSGAIQDLESELMKLGKKKHEIEDAVASVSAEVAYSQAREREFQQKISALIAEEGSLKNREKNLQARLDRVGDKMAKVAKIRAEMGDV
;
A
#
# COMPACT_ATOMS: atom_id res chain seq x y z
N MET A 1 -20.72 2.34 -4.39
CA MET A 1 -21.06 2.40 -2.95
C MET A 1 -20.96 1.00 -2.37
N ALA A 2 -19.80 0.62 -1.83
CA ALA A 2 -19.62 -0.69 -1.21
C ALA A 2 -20.28 -0.68 0.19
N SER A 3 -21.12 -1.69 0.45
CA SER A 3 -22.01 -1.73 1.61
C SER A 3 -21.22 -1.65 2.93
N SER A 4 -21.57 -0.65 3.75
CA SER A 4 -21.05 -0.36 5.09
C SER A 4 -21.04 -1.57 6.06
N ALA A 5 -21.78 -2.62 5.75
CA ALA A 5 -21.81 -3.86 6.53
C ALA A 5 -20.62 -4.80 6.27
N GLY A 6 -20.07 -4.81 5.05
CA GLY A 6 -18.94 -5.68 4.66
C GLY A 6 -17.63 -5.26 5.33
N SER A 7 -17.32 -3.96 5.31
CA SER A 7 -16.14 -3.38 5.96
C SER A 7 -16.14 -3.62 7.48
N ARG A 8 -17.31 -3.52 8.15
CA ARG A 8 -17.42 -3.78 9.59
C ARG A 8 -17.15 -5.23 9.97
N ARG A 9 -17.59 -6.20 9.16
CA ARG A 9 -17.32 -7.63 9.38
C ARG A 9 -15.84 -7.95 9.21
N LEU A 10 -15.20 -7.37 8.20
CA LEU A 10 -13.78 -7.56 7.94
C LEU A 10 -12.91 -6.97 9.06
N VAL A 11 -13.22 -5.78 9.55
CA VAL A 11 -12.55 -5.16 10.71
C VAL A 11 -12.73 -6.01 11.98
N ALA A 12 -13.92 -6.58 12.19
CA ALA A 12 -14.19 -7.42 13.35
C ALA A 12 -13.42 -8.75 13.30
N TRP A 13 -13.38 -9.39 12.13
CA TRP A 13 -12.57 -10.59 11.90
C TRP A 13 -11.09 -10.30 12.12
N PHE A 14 -10.57 -9.22 11.51
CA PHE A 14 -9.17 -8.80 11.64
C PHE A 14 -8.77 -8.57 13.11
N LYS A 15 -9.60 -7.83 13.86
CA LYS A 15 -9.40 -7.60 15.30
C LYS A 15 -9.38 -8.89 16.12
N LYS A 16 -10.24 -9.85 15.76
CA LYS A 16 -10.32 -11.14 16.45
C LYS A 16 -9.08 -11.99 16.18
N SER A 17 -8.67 -12.11 14.91
CA SER A 17 -7.50 -12.92 14.52
C SER A 17 -6.21 -12.38 15.13
N VAL A 18 -6.00 -11.06 15.15
CA VAL A 18 -4.82 -10.48 15.80
C VAL A 18 -4.83 -10.71 17.32
N ARG A 19 -6.00 -10.66 17.97
CA ARG A 19 -6.13 -10.99 19.39
C ARG A 19 -5.86 -12.47 19.68
N GLU A 20 -6.17 -13.36 18.75
CA GLU A 20 -5.87 -14.80 18.82
C GLU A 20 -4.39 -15.11 18.51
N GLY A 21 -3.55 -14.09 18.29
CA GLY A 21 -2.11 -14.23 18.10
C GLY A 21 -1.66 -14.37 16.65
N TYR A 22 -2.57 -14.19 15.67
CA TYR A 22 -2.16 -14.19 14.27
C TYR A 22 -1.38 -12.91 13.94
N PRO A 23 -0.19 -13.03 13.29
CA PRO A 23 0.56 -11.87 12.85
C PRO A 23 -0.21 -11.09 11.79
N ILE A 24 -0.19 -9.76 11.91
CA ILE A 24 -0.92 -8.80 11.05
C ILE A 24 -0.70 -9.09 9.57
N ASN A 25 0.55 -9.36 9.15
CA ASN A 25 0.89 -9.69 7.76
C ASN A 25 0.13 -10.92 7.25
N ARG A 26 -0.04 -11.94 8.10
CA ARG A 26 -0.77 -13.16 7.73
C ARG A 26 -2.26 -12.90 7.60
N CYS A 27 -2.82 -12.05 8.45
CA CYS A 27 -4.22 -11.63 8.34
C CYS A 27 -4.47 -10.85 7.03
N VAL A 28 -3.53 -9.99 6.62
CA VAL A 28 -3.60 -9.24 5.35
C VAL A 28 -3.53 -10.18 4.14
N GLU A 29 -2.58 -11.12 4.12
CA GLU A 29 -2.46 -12.13 3.07
C GLU A 29 -3.74 -12.94 2.90
N VAL A 30 -4.29 -13.46 4.01
CA VAL A 30 -5.53 -14.25 3.98
C VAL A 30 -6.70 -13.45 3.44
N LEU A 31 -6.79 -12.15 3.73
CA LEU A 31 -7.86 -11.31 3.19
C LEU A 31 -7.70 -11.05 1.68
N LEU A 32 -6.47 -10.81 1.22
CA LEU A 32 -6.19 -10.63 -0.21
C LEU A 32 -6.43 -11.93 -1.01
N ASP A 33 -6.02 -13.07 -0.46
CA ASP A 33 -6.24 -14.40 -1.07
C ASP A 33 -7.73 -14.76 -1.16
N ASN A 34 -8.55 -14.25 -0.22
CA ASN A 34 -10.01 -14.39 -0.26
C ASN A 34 -10.71 -13.38 -1.18
N GLY A 35 -9.96 -12.62 -1.99
CA GLY A 35 -10.50 -11.70 -2.98
C GLY A 35 -11.08 -10.41 -2.40
N TYR A 36 -10.72 -10.03 -1.16
CA TYR A 36 -11.11 -8.74 -0.61
C TYR A 36 -10.33 -7.60 -1.27
N ASP A 37 -11.03 -6.49 -1.52
CA ASP A 37 -10.45 -5.30 -2.14
C ASP A 37 -9.29 -4.74 -1.30
N PRO A 38 -8.11 -4.46 -1.90
CA PRO A 38 -6.94 -3.97 -1.18
C PRO A 38 -7.17 -2.67 -0.38
N VAL A 39 -8.08 -1.80 -0.83
CA VAL A 39 -8.44 -0.55 -0.14
C VAL A 39 -9.20 -0.87 1.15
N MET A 40 -10.09 -1.88 1.12
CA MET A 40 -10.81 -2.32 2.32
C MET A 40 -9.89 -2.98 3.34
N VAL A 41 -8.92 -3.77 2.89
CA VAL A 41 -7.93 -4.39 3.78
C VAL A 41 -7.06 -3.32 4.45
N ARG A 42 -6.61 -2.31 3.69
CA ARG A 42 -5.90 -1.15 4.25
C ARG A 42 -6.74 -0.39 5.28
N GLU A 43 -7.98 -0.05 4.96
CA GLU A 43 -8.88 0.65 5.88
C GLU A 43 -9.07 -0.13 7.18
N ALA A 44 -9.14 -1.46 7.11
CA ALA A 44 -9.28 -2.30 8.31
C ALA A 44 -8.02 -2.36 9.18
N VAL A 45 -6.84 -2.34 8.57
CA VAL A 45 -5.56 -2.23 9.28
C VAL A 45 -5.46 -0.85 9.95
N GLU A 46 -5.77 0.24 9.22
CA GLU A 46 -5.77 1.60 9.78
C GLU A 46 -6.74 1.75 10.96
N LEU A 47 -7.94 1.18 10.86
CA LEU A 47 -8.93 1.15 11.94
C LEU A 47 -8.54 0.23 13.12
N TYR A 48 -7.66 -0.75 12.91
CA TYR A 48 -7.08 -1.55 13.99
C TYR A 48 -6.05 -0.74 14.79
N HIS A 49 -5.17 -0.01 14.12
CA HIS A 49 -4.15 0.84 14.74
C HIS A 49 -4.71 2.16 15.31
N GLY A 50 -6.02 2.39 15.23
CA GLY A 50 -6.66 3.60 15.77
C GLY A 50 -6.42 4.86 14.92
N VAL A 51 -5.87 4.70 13.71
CA VAL A 51 -5.70 5.78 12.74
C VAL A 51 -7.07 6.05 12.14
N ARG A 52 -7.75 7.11 12.57
CA ARG A 52 -8.98 7.54 11.91
C ARG A 52 -8.63 7.91 10.46
N PRO A 53 -9.34 7.37 9.45
CA PRO A 53 -9.14 7.81 8.09
C PRO A 53 -9.39 9.33 8.03
N ARG A 54 -8.40 10.05 7.52
CA ARG A 54 -8.43 11.50 7.35
C ARG A 54 -9.51 11.80 6.30
N LYS A 55 -10.77 11.91 6.75
CA LYS A 55 -11.86 12.37 5.89
C LYS A 55 -11.47 13.74 5.36
N GLU A 56 -11.14 13.81 4.08
CA GLU A 56 -11.11 15.06 3.33
C GLU A 56 -12.46 15.76 3.55
N LYS A 57 -12.45 16.75 4.43
CA LYS A 57 -13.58 17.65 4.61
C LYS A 57 -13.24 18.93 3.86
N ALA A 58 -14.04 19.15 2.83
CA ALA A 58 -14.13 20.37 2.05
C ALA A 58 -14.03 21.63 2.92
N GLU A 59 -13.30 22.62 2.40
CA GLU A 59 -13.22 23.99 2.87
C GLU A 59 -14.61 24.55 3.24
N LYS A 60 -14.74 25.03 4.48
CA LYS A 60 -15.52 26.25 4.75
C LYS A 60 -14.80 27.09 5.79
N LYS A 61 -14.27 28.23 5.32
CA LYS A 61 -13.91 29.42 6.09
C LYS A 61 -14.96 29.70 7.17
N LYS A 62 -14.51 29.98 8.39
CA LYS A 62 -15.13 30.98 9.26
C LYS A 62 -14.11 31.55 10.25
N THR A 63 -14.19 32.87 10.34
CA THR A 63 -13.29 33.83 10.96
C THR A 63 -13.56 34.00 12.46
N GLY A 64 -12.48 34.33 13.20
CA GLY A 64 -12.48 35.29 14.31
C GLY A 64 -13.05 34.88 15.67
N LYS A 65 -12.20 34.90 16.71
CA LYS A 65 -12.25 35.95 17.77
C LYS A 65 -11.22 35.67 18.88
N SER A 66 -10.48 36.72 19.21
CA SER A 66 -9.50 36.87 20.28
C SER A 66 -10.04 36.53 21.67
N LYS A 67 -9.15 36.12 22.60
CA LYS A 67 -9.30 36.42 24.03
C LYS A 67 -7.94 36.67 24.71
N LYS A 68 -7.93 37.79 25.44
CA LYS A 68 -6.88 38.41 26.24
C LYS A 68 -6.27 37.48 27.30
N MET A 69 -5.01 37.78 27.65
CA MET A 69 -4.27 37.30 28.84
C MET A 69 -4.98 37.68 30.16
N PRO A 70 -4.48 37.19 31.32
CA PRO A 70 -3.50 38.00 32.04
C PRO A 70 -2.35 37.21 32.71
N ALA A 71 -1.23 37.91 32.86
CA ALA A 71 -0.10 37.53 33.68
C ALA A 71 -0.47 37.46 35.17
N LYS A 72 0.12 36.51 35.90
CA LYS A 72 0.18 36.52 37.38
C LYS A 72 1.62 36.33 37.85
N LYS A 73 2.10 37.36 38.56
CA LYS A 73 3.26 37.38 39.45
C LYS A 73 2.93 36.64 40.75
N SER A 74 3.88 35.89 41.30
CA SER A 74 4.06 35.67 42.75
C SER A 74 5.48 35.11 42.97
N THR A 75 6.43 35.95 43.42
CA THR A 75 6.91 36.08 44.82
C THR A 75 7.58 34.82 45.36
N GLY A 76 8.88 34.96 45.70
CA GLY A 76 9.79 33.84 45.90
C GLY A 76 9.84 33.25 47.30
N LYS A 77 10.85 32.38 47.52
CA LYS A 77 11.40 32.11 48.84
C LYS A 77 12.81 31.50 48.74
N LYS A 78 13.71 32.08 49.53
CA LYS A 78 15.06 31.63 49.89
C LYS A 78 15.05 30.18 50.40
N GLY A 79 16.19 29.49 50.28
CA GLY A 79 16.56 28.45 51.23
C GLY A 79 17.41 27.33 50.62
N SER A 80 18.73 27.51 50.67
CA SER A 80 19.71 26.44 50.59
C SER A 80 19.53 25.46 51.76
N SER A 81 19.24 24.19 51.47
CA SER A 81 19.70 23.07 52.30
C SER A 81 19.68 21.80 51.47
N MET A 82 20.86 21.22 51.24
CA MET A 82 21.02 19.90 50.66
C MET A 82 20.15 18.87 51.42
N SER A 83 19.26 18.19 50.71
CA SER A 83 18.75 16.89 51.14
C SER A 83 19.11 15.87 50.05
N GLY A 84 19.94 14.88 50.40
CA GLY A 84 20.33 13.80 49.46
C GLY A 84 19.14 13.01 48.88
N THR A 85 17.96 13.15 49.50
CA THR A 85 16.67 12.65 48.99
C THR A 85 16.13 13.44 47.80
N SER A 86 16.41 14.75 47.68
CA SER A 86 15.93 15.56 46.54
C SER A 86 16.70 15.30 45.24
N ALA A 87 18.00 15.05 45.31
CA ALA A 87 18.82 14.71 44.14
C ALA A 87 18.46 13.33 43.58
N LEU A 88 18.24 12.33 44.46
CA LEU A 88 17.73 11.02 44.07
C LEU A 88 16.32 11.11 43.47
N SER A 89 15.43 11.90 44.07
CA SER A 89 14.09 12.14 43.52
C SER A 89 14.13 12.81 42.14
N GLY A 90 15.07 13.74 41.91
CA GLY A 90 15.28 14.37 40.61
C GLY A 90 15.78 13.38 39.56
N ALA A 91 16.78 12.56 39.92
CA ALA A 91 17.29 11.50 39.04
C ALA A 91 16.23 10.47 38.67
N ILE A 92 15.33 10.10 39.61
CA ILE A 92 14.21 9.20 39.33
C ILE A 92 13.24 9.84 38.34
N GLN A 93 12.88 11.11 38.52
CA GLN A 93 11.99 11.82 37.58
C GLN A 93 12.61 11.97 36.18
N ASP A 94 13.93 12.21 36.11
CA ASP A 94 14.63 12.29 34.83
C ASP A 94 14.59 10.95 34.10
N LEU A 95 14.87 9.85 34.81
CA LEU A 95 14.79 8.48 34.27
C LEU A 95 13.36 8.12 33.84
N GLU A 96 12.33 8.48 34.61
CA GLU A 96 10.93 8.29 34.22
C GLU A 96 10.59 9.07 32.94
N SER A 97 11.10 10.30 32.82
CA SER A 97 10.89 11.12 31.63
C SER A 97 11.57 10.50 30.39
N GLU A 98 12.77 9.95 30.55
CA GLU A 98 13.49 9.27 29.49
C GLU A 98 12.80 7.96 29.10
N LEU A 99 12.32 7.19 30.08
CA LEU A 99 11.56 5.97 29.84
C LEU A 99 10.29 6.25 29.04
N MET A 100 9.57 7.33 29.35
CA MET A 100 8.40 7.77 28.60
C MET A 100 8.75 8.24 27.18
N LYS A 101 9.88 8.95 27.00
CA LYS A 101 10.37 9.34 25.67
C LYS A 101 10.77 8.13 24.83
N LEU A 102 11.48 7.16 25.43
CA LEU A 102 11.87 5.91 24.78
C LEU A 102 10.65 5.06 24.43
N GLY A 103 9.65 4.99 25.32
CA GLY A 103 8.38 4.31 25.05
C GLY A 103 7.65 4.89 23.84
N LYS A 104 7.60 6.23 23.71
CA LYS A 104 7.02 6.89 22.53
C LYS A 104 7.81 6.58 21.25
N LYS A 105 9.14 6.73 21.29
CA LYS A 105 10.00 6.42 20.15
C LYS A 105 9.89 4.95 19.72
N LYS A 106 9.79 4.03 20.67
CA LYS A 106 9.56 2.61 20.39
C LYS A 106 8.26 2.44 19.60
N HIS A 107 7.18 3.06 20.06
CA HIS A 107 5.88 2.96 19.38
C HIS A 107 5.90 3.59 17.98
N GLU A 108 6.53 4.76 17.82
CA GLU A 108 6.71 5.41 16.52
C GLU A 108 7.49 4.52 15.53
N ILE A 109 8.53 3.83 16.02
CA ILE A 109 9.31 2.88 15.21
C ILE A 109 8.47 1.64 14.85
N GLU A 110 7.71 1.10 15.80
CA GLU A 110 6.80 -0.04 15.54
C GLU A 110 5.77 0.30 14.45
N ASP A 111 5.17 1.49 14.52
CA ASP A 111 4.24 1.98 13.50
C ASP A 111 4.92 2.17 12.13
N ALA A 112 6.14 2.72 12.12
CA ALA A 112 6.91 2.89 10.89
C ALA A 112 7.26 1.54 10.25
N VAL A 113 7.69 0.55 11.06
CA VAL A 113 7.99 -0.81 10.59
C VAL A 113 6.75 -1.48 10.01
N ALA A 114 5.59 -1.31 10.66
CA ALA A 114 4.32 -1.83 10.16
C ALA A 114 3.94 -1.20 8.81
N SER A 115 4.08 0.12 8.68
CA SER A 115 3.82 0.85 7.44
C SER A 115 4.70 0.35 6.28
N VAL A 116 6.02 0.27 6.52
CA VAL A 116 6.98 -0.23 5.52
C VAL A 116 6.67 -1.68 5.14
N SER A 117 6.33 -2.52 6.11
CA SER A 117 5.96 -3.93 5.86
C SER A 117 4.74 -4.04 4.95
N ALA A 118 3.72 -3.20 5.16
CA ALA A 118 2.53 -3.15 4.31
C ALA A 118 2.85 -2.68 2.89
N GLU A 119 3.72 -1.69 2.74
CA GLU A 119 4.18 -1.21 1.43
C GLU A 119 4.98 -2.27 0.66
N VAL A 120 5.83 -3.03 1.36
CA VAL A 120 6.58 -4.15 0.78
C VAL A 120 5.62 -5.23 0.28
N ALA A 121 4.65 -5.65 1.11
CA ALA A 121 3.67 -6.67 0.73
C ALA A 121 2.85 -6.23 -0.50
N TYR A 122 2.44 -4.96 -0.53
CA TYR A 122 1.72 -4.40 -1.67
C TYR A 122 2.57 -4.36 -2.95
N SER A 123 3.86 -3.99 -2.83
CA SER A 123 4.78 -3.97 -3.96
C SER A 123 5.03 -5.36 -4.52
N GLN A 124 5.19 -6.37 -3.65
CA GLN A 124 5.31 -7.77 -4.05
C GLN A 124 4.06 -8.30 -4.77
N ALA A 125 2.87 -7.90 -4.32
CA ALA A 125 1.62 -8.27 -5.01
C ALA A 125 1.58 -7.71 -6.44
N ARG A 126 1.95 -6.44 -6.63
CA ARG A 126 2.05 -5.84 -7.98
C ARG A 126 3.12 -6.51 -8.83
N GLU A 127 4.26 -6.86 -8.24
CA GLU A 127 5.33 -7.55 -8.96
C GLU A 127 4.81 -8.87 -9.55
N ARG A 128 4.08 -9.67 -8.78
CA ARG A 128 3.45 -10.90 -9.26
C ARG A 128 2.44 -10.63 -10.38
N GLU A 129 1.62 -9.59 -10.25
CA GLU A 129 0.68 -9.18 -11.29
C GLU A 129 1.39 -8.81 -12.60
N PHE A 130 2.48 -8.04 -12.52
CA PHE A 130 3.26 -7.68 -13.69
C PHE A 130 3.97 -8.88 -14.32
N GLN A 131 4.52 -9.80 -13.52
CA GLN A 131 5.11 -11.04 -14.01
C GLN A 131 4.08 -11.86 -14.82
N GLN A 132 2.85 -11.99 -14.31
CA GLN A 132 1.77 -12.68 -15.04
C GLN A 132 1.44 -11.99 -16.36
N LYS A 133 1.33 -10.66 -16.37
CA LYS A 133 1.09 -9.89 -17.61
C LYS A 133 2.23 -10.06 -18.62
N ILE A 134 3.48 -10.06 -18.18
CA ILE A 134 4.65 -10.28 -19.03
C ILE A 134 4.58 -11.68 -19.64
N SER A 135 4.30 -12.72 -18.85
CA SER A 135 4.16 -14.08 -19.37
C SER A 135 3.05 -14.20 -20.41
N ALA A 136 1.90 -13.55 -20.19
CA ALA A 136 0.80 -13.53 -21.15
C ALA A 136 1.19 -12.85 -22.48
N LEU A 137 1.87 -11.70 -22.40
CA LEU A 137 2.36 -10.97 -23.58
C LEU A 137 3.40 -11.77 -24.37
N ILE A 138 4.31 -12.47 -23.69
CA ILE A 138 5.30 -13.35 -24.34
C ILE A 138 4.58 -14.48 -25.11
N ALA A 139 3.56 -15.09 -24.51
CA ALA A 139 2.79 -16.15 -25.17
C ALA A 139 2.04 -15.61 -26.39
N GLU A 140 1.46 -14.42 -26.29
CA GLU A 140 0.78 -13.75 -27.39
C GLU A 140 1.76 -13.40 -28.53
N GLU A 141 2.93 -12.85 -28.21
CA GLU A 141 4.00 -12.57 -29.19
C GLU A 141 4.42 -13.84 -29.93
N GLY A 142 4.59 -14.96 -29.22
CA GLY A 142 4.89 -16.26 -29.82
C GLY A 142 3.80 -16.73 -30.78
N SER A 143 2.52 -16.58 -30.39
CA SER A 143 1.39 -16.90 -31.26
C SER A 143 1.37 -16.02 -32.51
N LEU A 144 1.63 -14.72 -32.38
CA LEU A 144 1.62 -13.77 -33.49
C LEU A 144 2.76 -14.05 -34.46
N LYS A 145 3.98 -14.30 -33.99
CA LYS A 145 5.13 -14.71 -34.84
C LYS A 145 4.84 -15.98 -35.63
N ASN A 146 4.16 -16.96 -35.01
CA ASN A 146 3.76 -18.17 -35.73
C ASN A 146 2.71 -17.89 -36.82
N ARG A 147 1.74 -17.01 -36.54
CA ARG A 147 0.75 -16.58 -37.53
C ARG A 147 1.41 -15.83 -38.68
N GLU A 148 2.36 -14.95 -38.39
CA GLU A 148 3.15 -14.21 -39.39
C GLU A 148 3.87 -15.17 -40.34
N LYS A 149 4.64 -16.14 -39.81
CA LYS A 149 5.33 -17.16 -40.63
C LYS A 149 4.36 -17.95 -41.51
N ASN A 150 3.21 -18.34 -40.97
CA ASN A 150 2.20 -19.07 -41.73
C ASN A 150 1.58 -18.22 -42.85
N LEU A 151 1.33 -16.94 -42.59
CA LEU A 151 0.81 -16.01 -43.59
C LEU A 151 1.85 -15.76 -44.69
N GLN A 152 3.11 -15.57 -44.32
CA GLN A 152 4.20 -15.41 -45.28
C GLN A 152 4.31 -16.62 -46.21
N ALA A 153 4.33 -17.83 -45.66
CA ALA A 153 4.37 -19.05 -46.47
C ALA A 153 3.15 -19.21 -47.40
N ARG A 154 1.98 -18.72 -47.00
CA ARG A 154 0.79 -18.70 -47.86
C ARG A 154 0.92 -17.66 -48.96
N LEU A 155 1.47 -16.49 -48.65
CA LEU A 155 1.71 -15.41 -49.61
C LEU A 155 2.69 -15.87 -50.70
N ASP A 156 3.79 -16.51 -50.31
CA ASP A 156 4.78 -17.07 -51.25
C ASP A 156 4.13 -18.08 -52.20
N ARG A 157 3.32 -19.01 -51.66
CA ARG A 157 2.57 -19.99 -52.49
C ARG A 157 1.61 -19.34 -53.48
N VAL A 158 0.97 -18.25 -53.10
CA VAL A 158 0.09 -17.49 -54.01
C VAL A 158 0.92 -16.78 -55.06
N GLY A 159 2.06 -16.18 -54.67
CA GLY A 159 3.04 -15.60 -55.58
C GLY A 159 3.50 -16.58 -56.65
N ASP A 160 3.89 -17.80 -56.26
CA ASP A 160 4.30 -18.85 -57.19
C ASP A 160 3.19 -19.22 -58.19
N LYS A 161 1.94 -19.33 -57.71
CA LYS A 161 0.79 -19.62 -58.57
C LYS A 161 0.53 -18.48 -59.55
N MET A 162 0.62 -17.22 -59.09
CA MET A 162 0.46 -16.05 -59.94
C MET A 162 1.55 -15.96 -61.00
N ALA A 163 2.81 -16.25 -60.64
CA ALA A 163 3.93 -16.30 -61.58
C ALA A 163 3.71 -17.37 -62.67
N LYS A 164 3.23 -18.57 -62.29
CA LYS A 164 2.87 -19.62 -63.25
C LYS A 164 1.75 -19.18 -64.21
N VAL A 165 0.69 -18.56 -63.68
CA VAL A 165 -0.41 -18.03 -64.49
C VAL A 165 0.08 -16.93 -65.45
N ALA A 166 0.93 -16.02 -64.97
CA ALA A 166 1.51 -14.97 -65.80
C ALA A 166 2.36 -15.55 -66.94
N LYS A 167 3.18 -16.57 -66.66
CA LYS A 167 3.96 -17.27 -67.68
C LYS A 167 3.08 -17.92 -68.75
N ILE A 168 2.05 -18.66 -68.35
CA ILE A 168 1.10 -19.28 -69.30
C ILE A 168 0.41 -18.20 -70.17
N ARG A 169 0.01 -17.08 -69.57
CA ARG A 169 -0.61 -15.98 -70.32
C ARG A 169 0.35 -15.36 -71.33
N ALA A 170 1.62 -15.20 -70.99
CA ALA A 170 2.63 -14.71 -71.91
C ALA A 170 2.83 -15.68 -73.09
N GLU A 171 2.94 -16.98 -72.82
CA GLU A 171 3.08 -18.02 -73.86
C GLU A 171 1.84 -18.13 -74.77
N MET A 172 0.63 -17.92 -74.24
CA MET A 172 -0.63 -17.97 -75.00
C MET A 172 -0.97 -16.66 -75.72
N GLY A 173 -0.39 -15.53 -75.31
CA GLY A 173 -0.60 -14.23 -75.94
C GLY A 173 0.32 -13.97 -77.15
N ASP A 174 1.35 -14.80 -77.33
CA ASP A 174 2.32 -14.77 -78.43
C ASP A 174 1.94 -15.71 -79.60
N VAL A 175 0.74 -16.30 -79.55
CA VAL A 175 0.12 -17.15 -80.60
C VAL A 175 -1.03 -16.39 -81.25
#